data_AF-A0A5C3E4S7-F1
#
_entry.id   AF-A0A5C3E4S7-F1
#
_cell.length_a   1.000
_cell.length_b   1.000
_cell.length_c   1.000
_cell.angle_alpha   90.00
_cell.angle_beta   90.00
_cell.angle_gamma   90.00
#
_symmetry.space_group_name_H-M   'P 1'
#
loop_
_entity.id
_entity.type
_entity.pdbx_description
1 polymer ?
#
loop_
_entity_poly.entity_id
_entity_poly.type
_entity_poly.pdbx_seq_one_letter_code
_entity_poly.pdbx_strand_id
1 'polypeptide(L)'
;MVRALNLIAIVTGGLWLVSAVSSKLPDLYPHPHIDYILDAKYLWHTVTNMNVLPGLGHATNADMGVTARWKDFLRDHGKRVLDDTLDELVWHIQDVDRRPYKGVEPRFERFLNNELAILPVPNKGDQFVARSFVNAFAGHWSQRYQAEREAQVAALMREEAARHQGFRGPVRSTGTVEVMDLDRSFSGPSASSSGSNYDHEEDTGRSW
;
A
#
# COMPACT_ATOMS: atom_id res chain seq x y z
N MET A 1 22.59 40.97 53.44
CA MET A 1 21.60 40.89 52.34
C MET A 1 22.14 40.26 51.05
N VAL A 2 23.22 39.46 51.08
CA VAL A 2 23.84 38.90 49.84
C VAL A 2 23.36 37.47 49.52
N ARG A 3 22.74 36.78 50.47
CA ARG A 3 22.33 35.36 50.31
C ARG A 3 21.00 35.18 49.54
N ALA A 4 20.13 36.18 49.50
CA ALA A 4 18.84 36.10 48.81
C ALA A 4 18.96 36.27 47.28
N LEU A 5 19.99 36.99 46.81
CA LEU A 5 20.21 37.24 45.38
C LEU A 5 20.75 36.02 44.62
N ASN A 6 21.52 35.16 45.28
CA ASN A 6 22.05 33.94 44.64
C ASN A 6 20.97 32.87 44.41
N LEU A 7 19.91 32.85 45.22
CA LEU A 7 18.82 31.87 45.03
C LEU A 7 17.96 32.22 43.81
N ILE A 8 17.75 33.52 43.53
CA ILE A 8 16.99 33.97 42.37
C ILE A 8 17.76 33.63 41.09
N ALA A 9 19.08 33.85 41.03
CA ALA A 9 19.89 33.50 39.87
C ALA A 9 19.87 32.00 39.52
N ILE A 10 19.76 31.12 40.52
CA ILE A 10 19.69 29.66 40.31
C ILE A 10 18.30 29.25 39.81
N VAL A 11 17.23 29.89 40.27
CA VAL A 11 15.87 29.63 39.78
C VAL A 11 15.66 30.19 38.37
N THR A 12 16.22 31.35 38.04
CA THR A 12 16.16 31.89 36.67
C THR A 12 17.08 31.16 35.69
N GLY A 13 18.18 30.55 36.17
CA GLY A 13 19.08 29.73 35.34
C GLY A 13 18.57 28.30 35.09
N GLY A 14 17.82 27.72 36.03
CA GLY A 14 17.23 26.38 35.89
C GLY A 14 15.97 26.33 35.03
N LEU A 15 15.23 27.43 34.91
CA LEU A 15 13.95 27.46 34.18
C LEU A 15 14.11 27.55 32.64
N TRP A 16 15.32 27.79 32.14
CA TRP A 16 15.60 27.80 30.70
C TRP A 16 16.00 26.43 30.12
N LEU A 17 16.11 25.40 30.95
CA LEU A 17 16.42 24.03 30.51
C LEU A 17 15.18 23.17 30.22
N VAL A 18 14.00 23.78 30.22
CA VAL A 18 12.74 23.16 29.76
C VAL A 18 12.14 23.97 28.61
N SER A 19 12.98 24.49 27.72
CA SER A 19 12.51 24.64 26.34
C SER A 19 12.48 23.25 25.75
N ALA A 20 11.36 22.55 25.94
CA ALA A 20 10.92 21.52 25.01
C ALA A 20 10.91 22.19 23.63
N VAL A 21 12.04 22.07 22.93
CA VAL A 21 12.25 22.68 21.62
C VAL A 21 11.22 22.04 20.71
N SER A 22 10.10 22.73 20.54
CA SER A 22 9.05 22.34 19.62
C SER A 22 9.68 22.33 18.24
N SER A 23 10.07 21.16 17.76
CA SER A 23 10.61 21.01 16.41
C SER A 23 9.55 21.55 15.46
N LYS A 24 9.93 22.54 14.63
CA LYS A 24 9.10 23.08 13.54
C LYS A 24 9.13 22.15 12.33
N LEU A 25 9.02 20.85 12.57
CA LEU A 25 8.77 19.92 11.48
C LEU A 25 7.35 20.18 10.97
N PRO A 26 7.13 20.17 9.64
CA PRO A 26 5.79 20.31 9.10
C PRO A 26 4.91 19.20 9.66
N ASP A 27 3.68 19.56 10.05
CA ASP A 27 2.70 18.57 10.44
C ASP A 27 2.29 17.77 9.20
N LEU A 28 2.67 16.49 9.18
CA LEU A 28 2.28 15.59 8.11
C LEU A 28 0.84 15.13 8.35
N TYR A 29 -0.06 15.56 7.46
CA TYR A 29 -1.47 15.16 7.45
C TYR A 29 -1.65 13.80 6.76
N PRO A 30 -2.70 13.04 7.13
CA PRO A 30 -2.99 11.78 6.45
C PRO A 30 -3.31 11.98 4.97
N HIS A 31 -2.93 11.02 4.15
CA HIS A 31 -3.27 10.98 2.73
C HIS A 31 -4.80 11.09 2.55
N PRO A 32 -5.32 11.85 1.55
CA PRO A 32 -6.76 12.08 1.39
C PRO A 32 -7.60 10.79 1.26
N HIS A 33 -6.99 9.73 0.76
CA HIS A 33 -7.64 8.43 0.57
C HIS A 33 -7.39 7.42 1.70
N ILE A 34 -6.76 7.82 2.80
CA ILE A 34 -6.37 6.89 3.88
C ILE A 34 -7.58 6.16 4.47
N ASP A 35 -8.72 6.84 4.60
CA ASP A 35 -9.94 6.26 5.18
C ASP A 35 -10.58 5.19 4.29
N TYR A 36 -10.29 5.20 2.99
CA TYR A 36 -10.79 4.20 2.03
C TYR A 36 -9.88 2.97 1.96
N ILE A 37 -8.67 3.05 2.53
CA ILE A 37 -7.67 1.98 2.55
C ILE A 37 -7.51 1.53 4.00
N LEU A 38 -8.35 0.57 4.43
CA LEU A 38 -8.51 0.22 5.86
C LEU A 38 -7.20 -0.10 6.58
N ASP A 39 -6.27 -0.83 5.95
CA ASP A 39 -4.96 -1.10 6.53
C ASP A 39 -4.11 0.15 6.68
N ALA A 40 -4.14 1.08 5.73
CA ALA A 40 -3.48 2.37 5.87
C ALA A 40 -4.08 3.20 7.02
N LYS A 41 -5.40 3.15 7.20
CA LYS A 41 -6.09 3.82 8.32
C LYS A 41 -5.64 3.26 9.69
N TYR A 42 -5.59 1.94 9.83
CA TYR A 42 -5.13 1.32 11.07
C TYR A 42 -3.64 1.52 11.32
N LEU A 43 -2.81 1.48 10.27
CA LEU A 43 -1.38 1.83 10.35
C LEU A 43 -1.20 3.27 10.79
N TRP A 44 -1.98 4.21 10.24
CA TRP A 44 -1.94 5.61 10.64
C TRP A 44 -2.21 5.76 12.13
N HIS A 45 -3.29 5.16 12.62
CA HIS A 45 -3.62 5.16 14.04
C HIS A 45 -2.50 4.54 14.89
N THR A 46 -1.90 3.44 14.43
CA THR A 46 -0.78 2.77 15.11
C THR A 46 0.43 3.70 15.23
N VAL A 47 0.79 4.40 14.15
CA VAL A 47 1.90 5.35 14.15
C VAL A 47 1.59 6.58 15.01
N THR A 48 0.41 7.18 14.86
CA THR A 48 0.09 8.45 15.55
C THR A 48 -0.25 8.28 17.02
N ASN A 49 -0.93 7.19 17.40
CA ASN A 49 -1.47 7.03 18.75
C ASN A 49 -0.64 6.07 19.60
N MET A 50 -0.05 5.04 18.97
CA MET A 50 0.79 4.08 19.68
C MET A 50 2.29 4.37 19.53
N ASN A 51 2.67 5.34 18.69
CA ASN A 51 4.07 5.71 18.44
C ASN A 51 4.95 4.53 18.01
N VAL A 52 4.41 3.64 17.17
CA VAL A 52 5.11 2.47 16.66
C VAL A 52 4.86 2.28 15.16
N LEU A 53 5.89 1.83 14.45
CA LEU A 53 5.81 1.43 13.04
C LEU A 53 6.08 -0.07 12.93
N PRO A 54 5.06 -0.89 12.57
CA PRO A 54 5.25 -2.33 12.38
C PRO A 54 6.04 -2.65 11.10
N GLY A 55 7.00 -3.56 11.20
CA GLY A 55 7.92 -3.92 10.11
C GLY A 55 7.64 -5.29 9.48
N LEU A 56 8.56 -5.73 8.62
CA LEU A 56 8.45 -7.01 7.89
C LEU A 56 8.36 -8.22 8.84
N GLY A 57 9.09 -8.17 9.94
CA GLY A 57 9.15 -9.23 10.95
C GLY A 57 7.96 -9.28 11.89
N HIS A 58 7.06 -8.28 11.85
CA HIS A 58 5.85 -8.29 12.67
C HIS A 58 4.88 -9.39 12.21
N ALA A 59 4.17 -10.03 13.13
CA ALA A 59 3.07 -10.92 12.75
C ALA A 59 1.99 -10.15 11.98
N THR A 60 1.31 -10.77 11.03
CA THR A 60 0.16 -10.13 10.38
C THR A 60 -0.91 -9.84 11.43
N ASN A 61 -1.36 -8.59 11.48
CA ASN A 61 -2.34 -8.11 12.45
C ASN A 61 -3.20 -7.03 11.80
N ALA A 62 -4.43 -7.38 11.44
CA ALA A 62 -5.35 -6.47 10.76
C ALA A 62 -5.75 -5.27 11.63
N ASP A 63 -5.85 -5.43 12.95
CA ASP A 63 -6.23 -4.37 13.88
C ASP A 63 -5.16 -3.27 13.97
N MET A 64 -3.90 -3.62 13.67
CA MET A 64 -2.78 -2.67 13.55
C MET A 64 -2.50 -2.27 12.10
N GLY A 65 -3.31 -2.73 11.14
CA GLY A 65 -3.13 -2.52 9.70
C GLY A 65 -1.93 -3.26 9.10
N VAL A 66 -1.36 -4.23 9.82
CA VAL A 66 -0.22 -5.03 9.36
C VAL A 66 -0.71 -6.18 8.48
N THR A 67 -0.88 -5.88 7.20
CA THR A 67 -1.34 -6.84 6.18
C THR A 67 -0.19 -7.36 5.32
N ALA A 68 -0.46 -8.36 4.49
CA ALA A 68 0.49 -8.79 3.46
C ALA A 68 0.87 -7.62 2.53
N ARG A 69 -0.11 -6.79 2.15
CA ARG A 69 0.10 -5.61 1.30
C ARG A 69 1.08 -4.62 1.89
N TRP A 70 0.97 -4.35 3.19
CA TRP A 70 1.91 -3.50 3.90
C TRP A 70 3.33 -4.05 3.83
N LYS A 71 3.49 -5.36 4.07
CA LYS A 71 4.80 -6.02 4.00
C LYS A 71 5.37 -6.04 2.58
N ASP A 72 4.54 -6.21 1.57
CA ASP A 72 4.97 -6.17 0.17
C ASP A 72 5.40 -4.76 -0.21
N PHE A 73 4.63 -3.75 0.20
CA PHE A 73 5.01 -2.35 0.03
C PHE A 73 6.35 -2.01 0.69
N LEU A 74 6.59 -2.46 1.93
CA LEU A 74 7.86 -2.24 2.61
C LEU A 74 9.05 -2.88 1.86
N ARG A 75 8.85 -4.08 1.29
CA ARG A 75 9.87 -4.77 0.49
C ARG A 75 10.18 -4.05 -0.82
N ASP A 76 9.15 -3.62 -1.54
CA ASP A 76 9.29 -3.14 -2.92
C ASP A 76 9.54 -1.62 -3.01
N HIS A 77 9.05 -0.87 -2.02
CA HIS A 77 9.06 0.59 -2.03
C HIS A 77 9.72 1.21 -0.80
N GLY A 78 10.01 0.44 0.25
CA GLY A 78 10.44 1.00 1.53
C GLY A 78 11.73 1.81 1.48
N LYS A 79 12.75 1.34 0.75
CA LYS A 79 14.03 2.08 0.64
C LYS A 79 13.88 3.40 -0.11
N ARG A 80 13.13 3.40 -1.23
CA ARG A 80 12.84 4.63 -1.99
C ARG A 80 12.11 5.66 -1.13
N VAL A 81 11.07 5.23 -0.42
CA VAL A 81 10.30 6.11 0.46
C VAL A 81 11.15 6.66 1.59
N LEU A 82 12.05 5.85 2.15
CA LEU A 82 13.00 6.31 3.15
C LEU A 82 13.89 7.42 2.58
N ASP A 83 14.54 7.18 1.44
CA ASP A 83 15.47 8.13 0.83
C ASP A 83 14.77 9.46 0.49
N ASP A 84 13.61 9.42 -0.18
CA ASP A 84 12.82 10.61 -0.52
C ASP A 84 12.40 11.40 0.74
N THR A 85 12.00 10.70 1.80
CA THR A 85 11.54 11.33 3.04
C THR A 85 12.71 11.93 3.83
N LEU A 86 13.88 11.30 3.80
CA LEU A 86 15.06 11.80 4.48
C LEU A 86 15.57 13.09 3.82
N ASP A 87 15.54 13.16 2.50
CA ASP A 87 15.88 14.39 1.77
C ASP A 87 14.99 15.55 2.22
N GLU A 88 13.67 15.34 2.31
CA GLU A 88 12.71 16.35 2.79
C GLU A 88 12.94 16.71 4.27
N LEU A 89 13.24 15.71 5.11
CA LEU A 89 13.46 15.88 6.54
C LEU A 89 14.74 16.69 6.80
N VAL A 90 15.83 16.33 6.13
CA VAL A 90 17.13 17.00 6.24
C VAL A 90 17.01 18.43 5.76
N TRP A 91 16.36 18.66 4.62
CA TRP A 91 16.09 20.00 4.10
C TRP A 91 15.34 20.86 5.13
N HIS A 92 14.25 20.37 5.73
CA HIS A 92 13.53 21.11 6.77
C HIS A 92 14.39 21.39 8.02
N ILE A 93 15.16 20.40 8.50
CA ILE A 93 15.92 20.55 9.74
C ILE A 93 17.11 21.50 9.56
N GLN A 94 17.82 21.40 8.44
CA GLN A 94 19.04 22.16 8.20
C GLN A 94 18.74 23.55 7.63
N ASP A 95 17.85 23.65 6.64
CA ASP A 95 17.64 24.92 5.93
C ASP A 95 16.58 25.79 6.60
N VAL A 96 15.51 25.18 7.14
CA VAL A 96 14.41 25.93 7.79
C VAL A 96 14.68 26.16 9.27
N ASP A 97 15.02 25.10 10.00
CA ASP A 97 15.20 25.17 11.46
C ASP A 97 16.64 25.47 11.90
N ARG A 98 17.60 25.36 10.98
CA ARG A 98 19.05 25.63 11.21
C ARG A 98 19.64 24.84 12.38
N ARG A 99 19.18 23.61 12.60
CA ARG A 99 19.66 22.72 13.67
C ARG A 99 20.55 21.61 13.11
N PRO A 100 21.52 21.10 13.90
CA PRO A 100 22.26 19.92 13.52
C PRO A 100 21.31 18.71 13.47
N TYR A 101 21.23 18.09 12.31
CA TYR A 101 20.47 16.87 12.11
C TYR A 101 21.18 15.70 12.80
N LYS A 102 20.42 14.91 13.60
CA LYS A 102 20.96 13.83 14.43
C LYS A 102 20.81 12.42 13.86
N GLY A 103 20.26 12.31 12.65
CA GLY A 103 20.14 11.03 11.94
C GLY A 103 19.04 10.12 12.48
N VAL A 104 18.09 9.75 11.63
CA VAL A 104 17.14 8.65 11.90
C VAL A 104 17.37 7.45 10.98
N GLU A 105 18.17 7.63 9.93
CA GLU A 105 18.46 6.65 8.86
C GLU A 105 18.87 5.29 9.40
N PRO A 106 19.86 5.18 10.31
CA PRO A 106 20.38 3.86 10.67
C PRO A 106 19.32 2.97 11.31
N ARG A 107 18.34 3.56 12.00
CA ARG A 107 17.24 2.82 12.62
C ARG A 107 16.21 2.37 11.60
N PHE A 108 15.87 3.24 10.66
CA PHE A 108 14.92 2.93 9.59
C PHE A 108 15.51 1.93 8.58
N GLU A 109 16.81 1.99 8.30
CA GLU A 109 17.48 1.00 7.45
C GLU A 109 17.47 -0.39 8.08
N ARG A 110 17.80 -0.51 9.38
CA ARG A 110 17.68 -1.78 10.12
C ARG A 110 16.25 -2.31 10.14
N PHE A 111 15.28 -1.40 10.27
CA PHE A 111 13.86 -1.75 10.17
C PHE A 111 13.50 -2.33 8.80
N LEU A 112 13.96 -1.72 7.71
CA LEU A 112 13.72 -2.22 6.35
C LEU A 112 14.45 -3.54 6.07
N ASN A 113 15.62 -3.74 6.66
CA ASN A 113 16.39 -4.99 6.57
C ASN A 113 15.83 -6.13 7.44
N ASN A 114 14.61 -5.99 7.95
CA ASN A 114 13.92 -7.00 8.76
C ASN A 114 14.61 -7.35 10.09
N GLU A 115 15.49 -6.47 10.60
CA GLU A 115 16.11 -6.66 11.91
C GLU A 115 15.17 -6.25 13.07
N LEU A 116 14.14 -5.47 12.76
CA LEU A 116 13.17 -4.96 13.73
C LEU A 116 11.75 -5.30 13.29
N ALA A 117 11.05 -6.11 14.09
CA ALA A 117 9.63 -6.38 13.89
C ALA A 117 8.76 -5.15 14.19
N ILE A 118 9.17 -4.32 15.17
CA ILE A 118 8.49 -3.07 15.53
C ILE A 118 9.56 -2.01 15.69
N LEU A 119 9.36 -0.86 15.06
CA LEU A 119 10.18 0.33 15.25
C LEU A 119 9.43 1.34 16.13
N PRO A 120 9.90 1.62 17.36
CA PRO A 120 9.38 2.71 18.16
C PRO A 120 9.67 4.06 17.49
N VAL A 121 8.68 4.94 17.41
CA VAL A 121 8.80 6.28 16.80
C VAL A 121 8.41 7.38 17.78
N PRO A 122 9.20 7.58 18.86
CA PRO A 122 8.85 8.51 19.94
C PRO A 122 9.13 9.98 19.59
N ASN A 123 10.04 10.25 18.65
CA ASN A 123 10.46 11.61 18.34
C ASN A 123 9.69 12.18 17.15
N LYS A 124 9.59 13.51 17.05
CA LYS A 124 8.94 14.17 15.91
C LYS A 124 9.55 13.80 14.55
N GLY A 125 10.87 13.64 14.47
CA GLY A 125 11.54 13.18 13.24
C GLY A 125 11.19 11.74 12.88
N ASP A 126 11.17 10.85 13.87
CA ASP A 126 10.76 9.45 13.69
C ASP A 126 9.29 9.37 13.25
N GLN A 127 8.42 10.18 13.86
CA GLN A 127 7.00 10.31 13.51
C GLN A 127 6.82 10.83 12.09
N PHE A 128 7.59 11.84 11.69
CA PHE A 128 7.56 12.37 10.32
C PHE A 128 7.85 11.26 9.33
N VAL A 129 8.97 10.55 9.50
CA VAL A 129 9.34 9.44 8.60
C VAL A 129 8.29 8.34 8.60
N ALA A 130 7.85 7.86 9.77
CA ALA A 130 6.85 6.81 9.85
C ALA A 130 5.50 7.19 9.23
N ARG A 131 5.05 8.43 9.38
CA ARG A 131 3.83 8.91 8.73
C ARG A 131 4.00 9.02 7.22
N SER A 132 5.17 9.41 6.73
CA SER A 132 5.47 9.42 5.29
C SER A 132 5.41 8.02 4.69
N PHE A 133 5.89 7.00 5.40
CA PHE A 133 5.72 5.60 5.01
C PHE A 133 4.24 5.21 4.85
N VAL A 134 3.40 5.54 5.83
CA VAL A 134 1.96 5.21 5.76
C VAL A 134 1.26 6.00 4.66
N ASN A 135 1.62 7.26 4.45
CA ASN A 135 1.08 8.07 3.36
C ASN A 135 1.49 7.55 1.98
N ALA A 136 2.75 7.16 1.81
CA ALA A 136 3.23 6.57 0.57
C ALA A 136 2.53 5.23 0.28
N PHE A 137 2.27 4.43 1.32
CA PHE A 137 1.48 3.20 1.21
C PHE A 137 0.04 3.48 0.76
N ALA A 138 -0.63 4.45 1.39
CA ALA A 138 -1.98 4.85 1.00
C ALA A 138 -2.02 5.39 -0.44
N GLY A 139 -1.04 6.20 -0.83
CA GLY A 139 -0.90 6.72 -2.19
C GLY A 139 -0.74 5.61 -3.23
N HIS A 140 0.16 4.65 -2.97
CA HIS A 140 0.42 3.51 -3.86
C HIS A 140 -0.87 2.71 -4.15
N TRP A 141 -1.60 2.32 -3.11
CA TRP A 141 -2.82 1.53 -3.29
C TRP A 141 -3.99 2.35 -3.84
N SER A 142 -4.08 3.64 -3.50
CA SER A 142 -5.07 4.53 -4.11
C SER A 142 -4.89 4.60 -5.63
N GLN A 143 -3.66 4.75 -6.11
CA GLN A 143 -3.35 4.77 -7.54
C GLN A 143 -3.69 3.44 -8.20
N ARG A 144 -3.34 2.32 -7.56
CA ARG A 144 -3.64 0.98 -8.08
C ARG A 144 -5.14 0.74 -8.23
N TYR A 145 -5.94 1.12 -7.23
CA TYR A 145 -7.40 1.01 -7.32
C TYR A 145 -8.03 1.91 -8.37
N GLN A 146 -7.47 3.09 -8.61
CA GLN A 146 -7.91 3.95 -9.70
C GLN A 146 -7.61 3.31 -11.06
N ALA A 147 -6.40 2.82 -11.25
CA ALA A 147 -6.00 2.14 -12.48
C ALA A 147 -6.83 0.87 -12.77
N GLU A 148 -7.10 0.05 -11.75
CA GLU A 148 -7.95 -1.14 -11.88
C GLU A 148 -9.40 -0.78 -12.27
N ARG A 149 -9.96 0.29 -11.68
CA ARG A 149 -11.30 0.77 -12.05
C ARG A 149 -11.33 1.33 -13.46
N GLU A 150 -10.34 2.12 -13.86
CA GLU A 150 -10.24 2.64 -15.23
C GLU A 150 -10.11 1.51 -16.26
N ALA A 151 -9.33 0.47 -15.95
CA ALA A 151 -9.20 -0.71 -16.79
C ALA A 151 -10.52 -1.48 -16.93
N GLN A 152 -11.28 -1.65 -15.84
CA GLN A 152 -12.60 -2.30 -15.86
C GLN A 152 -13.60 -1.51 -16.70
N VAL A 153 -13.66 -0.19 -16.51
CA VAL A 153 -14.54 0.69 -17.29
C VAL A 153 -14.14 0.66 -18.77
N ALA A 154 -12.85 0.72 -19.09
CA ALA A 154 -12.37 0.63 -20.46
C ALA A 154 -12.70 -0.73 -21.11
N ALA A 155 -12.64 -1.82 -20.35
CA ALA A 155 -13.03 -3.15 -20.83
C ALA A 155 -14.52 -3.23 -21.14
N LEU A 156 -15.39 -2.71 -20.25
CA LEU A 156 -16.84 -2.65 -20.48
C LEU A 156 -17.18 -1.81 -21.70
N MET A 157 -16.58 -0.63 -21.86
CA MET A 157 -16.80 0.24 -23.01
C MET A 157 -16.37 -0.41 -24.34
N ARG A 158 -15.29 -1.20 -24.34
CA ARG A 158 -14.87 -1.99 -25.51
C ARG A 158 -15.86 -3.10 -25.83
N GLU A 159 -16.39 -3.80 -24.82
CA GLU A 159 -17.40 -4.84 -25.02
C GLU A 159 -18.71 -4.25 -25.56
N GLU A 160 -19.15 -3.11 -25.02
CA GLU A 160 -20.34 -2.40 -25.52
C GLU A 160 -20.14 -1.93 -26.96
N ALA A 161 -18.98 -1.34 -27.28
CA ALA A 161 -18.65 -0.96 -28.66
C ALA A 161 -18.62 -2.17 -29.61
N ALA A 162 -18.11 -3.32 -29.16
CA ALA A 162 -18.11 -4.57 -29.92
C ALA A 162 -19.53 -5.13 -30.13
N ARG A 163 -20.41 -5.03 -29.12
CA ARG A 163 -21.83 -5.42 -29.24
C ARG A 163 -22.59 -4.54 -30.22
N HIS A 164 -22.32 -3.23 -30.22
CA HIS A 164 -22.93 -2.30 -31.18
C HIS A 164 -22.40 -2.49 -32.61
N GLN A 165 -21.16 -2.97 -32.80
CA GLN A 165 -20.63 -3.36 -34.11
C GLN A 165 -21.08 -4.75 -34.57
N GLY A 166 -21.33 -5.68 -33.62
CA GLY A 166 -21.81 -7.03 -33.87
C GLY A 166 -23.30 -7.14 -34.24
N PHE A 167 -24.09 -6.07 -34.07
CA PHE A 167 -25.48 -5.99 -34.52
C PHE A 167 -25.59 -5.54 -35.99
N ARG A 168 -24.86 -6.19 -36.90
CA ARG A 168 -25.28 -6.29 -38.31
C ARG A 168 -26.04 -7.60 -38.47
N GLY A 169 -27.33 -7.56 -38.14
CA GLY A 169 -28.24 -8.67 -38.43
C GLY A 169 -28.16 -9.04 -39.92
N PRO A 170 -28.38 -10.32 -40.28
CA PRO A 170 -28.35 -10.75 -41.66
C PRO A 170 -29.39 -9.94 -42.44
N VAL A 171 -28.93 -9.21 -43.45
CA VAL A 171 -29.81 -8.58 -44.43
C VAL A 171 -30.57 -9.72 -45.12
N ARG A 172 -31.86 -9.85 -44.80
CA ARG A 172 -32.82 -10.61 -45.59
C ARG A 172 -32.77 -10.06 -47.02
N SER A 173 -32.06 -10.74 -47.91
CA SER A 173 -32.26 -10.59 -49.35
C SER A 173 -33.32 -11.61 -49.75
N THR A 174 -34.49 -11.09 -50.08
CA THR A 174 -35.62 -11.78 -50.67
C THR A 174 -35.36 -11.99 -52.17
N GLY A 175 -35.56 -13.21 -52.65
CA GLY A 175 -35.48 -13.61 -54.08
C GLY A 175 -34.22 -14.42 -54.35
N THR A 176 -34.24 -15.64 -54.88
CA THR A 176 -35.22 -16.33 -55.72
C THR A 176 -34.93 -17.82 -55.62
N VAL A 177 -35.98 -18.63 -55.66
CA VAL A 177 -35.92 -20.10 -55.75
C VAL A 177 -35.30 -20.48 -57.10
N GLU A 178 -34.23 -21.26 -57.12
CA GLU A 178 -34.03 -22.25 -58.17
C GLU A 178 -33.28 -23.47 -57.65
N VAL A 179 -33.91 -24.60 -57.93
CA VAL A 179 -33.55 -25.97 -57.58
C VAL A 179 -32.44 -26.42 -58.50
N MET A 180 -31.36 -27.02 -57.98
CA MET A 180 -30.63 -28.04 -58.72
C MET A 180 -29.84 -28.96 -57.80
N ASP A 181 -30.23 -30.24 -57.87
CA ASP A 181 -29.57 -31.41 -57.34
C ASP A 181 -28.06 -31.41 -57.59
N LEU A 182 -27.29 -31.85 -56.60
CA LEU A 182 -26.19 -32.77 -56.88
C LEU A 182 -25.93 -33.68 -55.68
N ASP A 183 -26.52 -34.86 -55.76
CA ASP A 183 -26.08 -36.06 -55.09
C ASP A 183 -24.59 -36.34 -55.39
N ARG A 184 -23.75 -36.43 -54.34
CA ARG A 184 -22.63 -37.39 -54.30
C ARG A 184 -22.01 -37.50 -52.91
N SER A 185 -22.48 -38.52 -52.19
CA SER A 185 -21.67 -39.57 -51.54
C SER A 185 -20.34 -39.15 -50.88
N PHE A 186 -20.33 -39.14 -49.53
CA PHE A 186 -19.22 -39.74 -48.80
C PHE A 186 -19.72 -40.42 -47.51
N SER A 187 -19.19 -41.60 -47.27
CA SER A 187 -19.69 -42.61 -46.34
C SER A 187 -18.91 -42.63 -45.02
N GLY A 188 -19.63 -42.45 -43.90
CA GLY A 188 -19.38 -43.03 -42.56
C GLY A 188 -18.20 -42.53 -41.70
N PRO A 189 -18.11 -42.92 -40.40
CA PRO A 189 -19.16 -43.30 -39.47
C PRO A 189 -19.12 -42.56 -38.10
N SER A 190 -20.31 -42.46 -37.50
CA SER A 190 -20.75 -42.61 -36.10
C SER A 190 -19.85 -42.41 -34.85
N ALA A 191 -20.53 -41.90 -33.81
CA ALA A 191 -20.39 -42.13 -32.36
C ALA A 191 -19.34 -41.27 -31.61
N SER A 192 -19.66 -40.35 -30.67
CA SER A 192 -20.45 -40.38 -29.41
C SER A 192 -19.73 -41.04 -28.22
N SER A 193 -19.27 -40.23 -27.25
CA SER A 193 -19.41 -40.37 -25.78
C SER A 193 -18.48 -39.34 -25.11
N SER A 194 -18.95 -38.36 -24.34
CA SER A 194 -19.28 -38.48 -22.91
C SER A 194 -18.27 -39.30 -22.10
N GLY A 195 -17.54 -38.64 -21.20
CA GLY A 195 -16.62 -39.26 -20.25
C GLY A 195 -16.22 -38.28 -19.17
N SER A 196 -17.11 -38.09 -18.19
CA SER A 196 -16.81 -37.54 -16.87
C SER A 196 -15.86 -38.46 -16.13
N ASN A 197 -14.81 -37.93 -15.50
CA ASN A 197 -14.13 -38.61 -14.40
C ASN A 197 -14.21 -37.72 -13.15
N TYR A 198 -15.06 -38.15 -12.24
CA TYR A 198 -14.95 -37.91 -10.81
C TYR A 198 -14.03 -38.98 -10.19
N ASP A 199 -13.68 -38.73 -8.92
CA ASP A 199 -13.03 -39.60 -7.93
C ASP A 199 -11.49 -39.69 -8.04
N HIS A 200 -10.73 -39.60 -6.95
CA HIS A 200 -11.02 -40.09 -5.61
C HIS A 200 -10.14 -39.40 -4.55
N GLU A 201 -10.76 -39.09 -3.42
CA GLU A 201 -10.17 -38.79 -2.12
C GLU A 201 -9.39 -39.98 -1.52
N GLU A 202 -8.53 -39.64 -0.55
CA GLU A 202 -7.96 -40.46 0.54
C GLU A 202 -7.07 -41.67 0.17
N ASP A 203 -5.80 -41.61 0.60
CA ASP A 203 -5.41 -42.42 1.77
C ASP A 203 -4.10 -41.92 2.41
N THR A 204 -4.11 -42.09 3.72
CA THR A 204 -3.15 -41.89 4.79
C THR A 204 -1.81 -42.62 4.62
N GLY A 205 -0.73 -42.09 5.22
CA GLY A 205 0.53 -42.84 5.26
C GLY A 205 1.73 -42.14 5.90
N ARG A 206 1.69 -41.96 7.22
CA ARG A 206 2.88 -41.73 8.09
C ARG A 206 3.82 -42.94 8.03
N SER A 207 5.14 -42.75 7.87
CA SER A 207 6.16 -43.48 8.66
C SER A 207 7.58 -42.89 8.51
N TRP A 208 8.21 -42.62 9.67
CA TRP A 208 9.64 -42.42 10.01
C TRP A 208 10.50 -41.40 9.25
#